data_AF-A0A966NIB8-F1
#
_entry.id   AF-A0A966NIB8-F1
#
_cell.length_a   1.000
_cell.length_b   1.000
_cell.length_c   1.000
_cell.angle_alpha   90.00
_cell.angle_beta   90.00
_cell.angle_gamma   90.00
#
_symmetry.space_group_name_H-M   'P 1'
#
loop_
_entity.id
_entity.type
_entity.pdbx_description
1 polymer ?
#
loop_
_entity_poly.entity_id
_entity_poly.type
_entity_poly.pdbx_seq_one_letter_code
_entity_poly.pdbx_strand_id
1 'polypeptide(L)'
;MSKNQGWLLTYYNYLLNNPVAFVPYSKEALVVLRDGCGSGRQLSPAGMLAAMDLAGPLSSVGWDTVQPGSFDFPRDHGPHWNIRNEWYYLACNCVTDKQEAVTILLAIIRRGTIPFAIAKQNTIDPVDQTQLQIVACEASVELPGNVYLTSTDAFDGTDTSRTLITMKADPLFQWSVFSSTGRQYGLAYTQSVDSSGTTARYSIQCGVSTDRFQIQLSLTAGDGSSNPPQFFLQGENGCAPCIDGVGYRYYSWPNLKVTGTVVVPPSTSGAGGTTYTLTGQGWLDHQWGSRMQPFGYIDNLYLRAVTLLTGQYPKTLMPQWDWFFMHLDNNMHITTAVLPSFGINGASVTPLTNTSIVQFSGASQDNMTVTTFQGDGTVEKSGWTQVYCNWYASQWKLNWNHGGLVIELTLTGQQPLPTGRMKGTGTVVVRHDLPAPALPQASGSSRDRSSCTLGCPLRGRSAVRTAGRGRR
;
A
#
# COMPACT_ATOMS: atom_id res chain seq x y z
N MET A 1 10.79 34.12 -8.70
CA MET A 1 9.79 33.07 -8.40
C MET A 1 10.47 31.72 -8.50
N SER A 2 10.32 30.83 -7.52
CA SER A 2 10.86 29.47 -7.62
C SER A 2 10.08 28.64 -8.64
N LYS A 3 10.68 27.56 -9.14
CA LYS A 3 10.02 26.62 -10.08
C LYS A 3 8.68 26.11 -9.52
N ASN A 4 8.67 25.70 -8.25
CA ASN A 4 7.47 25.23 -7.55
C ASN A 4 6.36 26.29 -7.48
N GLN A 5 6.70 27.55 -7.23
CA GLN A 5 5.73 28.65 -7.22
C GLN A 5 5.15 28.90 -8.61
N GLY A 6 5.98 28.89 -9.66
CA GLY A 6 5.54 29.08 -11.03
C GLY A 6 4.57 28.00 -11.49
N TRP A 7 4.82 26.74 -11.09
CA TRP A 7 3.88 25.66 -11.37
C TRP A 7 2.56 25.81 -10.62
N LEU A 8 2.58 26.12 -9.32
CA LEU A 8 1.34 26.33 -8.56
C LEU A 8 0.52 27.50 -9.11
N LEU A 9 1.17 28.60 -9.46
CA LEU A 9 0.52 29.74 -10.10
C LEU A 9 -0.15 29.33 -11.41
N THR A 10 0.54 28.54 -12.23
CA THR A 10 -0.01 27.96 -13.47
C THR A 10 -1.26 27.12 -13.18
N TYR A 11 -1.20 26.26 -12.17
CA TYR A 11 -2.31 25.40 -11.81
C TYR A 11 -3.52 26.17 -11.28
N TYR A 12 -3.34 27.14 -10.38
CA TYR A 12 -4.46 27.95 -9.88
C TYR A 12 -5.09 28.82 -10.97
N ASN A 13 -4.29 29.38 -11.89
CA ASN A 13 -4.83 30.06 -13.06
C ASN A 13 -5.64 29.11 -13.95
N TYR A 14 -5.16 27.89 -14.15
CA TYR A 14 -5.91 26.86 -14.86
C TYR A 14 -7.26 26.58 -14.18
N LEU A 15 -7.29 26.38 -12.85
CA LEU A 15 -8.54 26.16 -12.12
C LEU A 15 -9.52 27.34 -12.23
N LEU A 16 -9.02 28.58 -12.14
CA LEU A 16 -9.85 29.78 -12.26
C LEU A 16 -10.48 29.93 -13.66
N ASN A 17 -9.77 29.48 -14.70
CA ASN A 17 -10.23 29.51 -16.09
C ASN A 17 -11.07 28.28 -16.48
N ASN A 18 -11.06 27.22 -15.67
CA ASN A 18 -11.78 25.97 -15.91
C ASN A 18 -12.65 25.61 -14.70
N PRO A 19 -13.68 26.41 -14.38
CA PRO A 19 -14.55 26.17 -13.23
C PRO A 19 -15.29 24.84 -13.37
N VAL A 20 -15.43 24.13 -12.25
CA VAL A 20 -16.09 22.82 -12.20
C VAL A 20 -17.43 22.96 -11.49
N ALA A 21 -18.53 22.68 -12.19
CA ALA A 21 -19.87 22.80 -11.65
C ALA A 21 -20.13 21.80 -10.50
N PHE A 22 -20.93 22.22 -9.52
CA PHE A 22 -21.38 21.41 -8.38
C PHE A 22 -20.24 20.79 -7.55
N VAL A 23 -19.11 21.49 -7.45
CA VAL A 23 -18.01 21.17 -6.53
C VAL A 23 -17.96 22.24 -5.44
N PRO A 24 -17.89 21.87 -4.14
CA PRO A 24 -17.82 22.85 -3.07
C PRO A 24 -16.44 23.51 -3.03
N TYR A 25 -16.33 24.70 -3.64
CA TYR A 25 -15.13 25.53 -3.56
C TYR A 25 -15.50 27.03 -3.58
N SER A 26 -14.60 27.88 -3.08
CA SER A 26 -14.71 29.34 -3.20
C SER A 26 -13.73 29.85 -4.25
N LYS A 27 -14.25 30.61 -5.22
CA LYS A 27 -13.41 31.27 -6.23
C LYS A 27 -12.47 32.28 -5.56
N GLU A 28 -12.96 32.96 -4.52
CA GLU A 28 -12.20 33.89 -3.69
C GLU A 28 -11.06 33.17 -2.98
N ALA A 29 -11.29 31.98 -2.43
CA ALA A 29 -10.24 31.15 -1.83
C ALA A 29 -9.17 30.76 -2.85
N LEU A 30 -9.54 30.37 -4.08
CA LEU A 30 -8.57 30.10 -5.15
C LEU A 30 -7.76 31.34 -5.55
N VAL A 31 -8.39 32.52 -5.58
CA VAL A 31 -7.70 33.80 -5.80
C VAL A 31 -6.69 34.07 -4.69
N VAL A 32 -7.05 33.86 -3.43
CA VAL A 32 -6.14 34.00 -2.29
C VAL A 32 -4.95 33.03 -2.39
N LEU A 33 -5.19 31.75 -2.75
CA LEU A 33 -4.12 30.77 -2.95
C LEU A 33 -3.19 31.16 -4.09
N ARG A 34 -3.75 31.62 -5.22
CA ARG A 34 -3.00 32.12 -6.38
C ARG A 34 -2.13 33.31 -6.00
N ASP A 35 -2.70 34.32 -5.35
CA ASP A 35 -2.01 35.56 -5.01
C ASP A 35 -0.93 35.31 -3.94
N GLY A 36 -1.19 34.38 -3.01
CA GLY A 36 -0.21 33.88 -2.05
C GLY A 36 1.05 33.29 -2.70
N CYS A 37 0.92 32.64 -3.87
CA CYS A 37 2.07 32.12 -4.62
C CYS A 37 2.97 33.22 -5.18
N GLY A 38 2.45 34.44 -5.36
CA GLY A 38 3.22 35.61 -5.84
C GLY A 38 4.09 36.29 -4.78
N SER A 39 3.94 35.92 -3.50
CA SER A 39 4.60 36.56 -2.33
C SER A 39 6.12 36.40 -2.22
N GLY A 40 6.79 35.72 -3.18
CA GLY A 40 8.25 35.56 -3.19
C GLY A 40 8.82 34.52 -2.23
N ARG A 41 8.02 33.90 -1.34
CA ARG A 41 8.46 32.86 -0.41
C ARG A 41 8.68 31.51 -1.10
N GLN A 42 9.91 30.99 -1.11
CA GLN A 42 10.19 29.67 -1.68
C GLN A 42 9.39 28.57 -0.97
N LEU A 43 8.72 27.73 -1.76
CA LEU A 43 7.98 26.56 -1.28
C LEU A 43 8.84 25.30 -1.40
N SER A 44 8.99 24.57 -0.29
CA SER A 44 9.48 23.19 -0.32
C SER A 44 8.51 22.29 -1.10
N PRO A 45 8.94 21.09 -1.54
CA PRO A 45 8.02 20.12 -2.16
C PRO A 45 6.81 19.82 -1.26
N ALA A 46 7.02 19.58 0.04
CA ALA A 46 5.92 19.37 0.99
C ALA A 46 4.99 20.59 1.08
N GLY A 47 5.54 21.81 1.09
CA GLY A 47 4.76 23.05 1.05
C GLY A 47 3.96 23.20 -0.24
N MET A 48 4.48 22.72 -1.37
CA MET A 48 3.79 22.70 -2.66
C MET A 48 2.61 21.72 -2.64
N LEU A 49 2.79 20.51 -2.10
CA LEU A 49 1.71 19.53 -1.92
C LEU A 49 0.64 20.05 -0.96
N ALA A 50 1.04 20.64 0.16
CA ALA A 50 0.10 21.25 1.12
C ALA A 50 -0.71 22.38 0.46
N ALA A 51 -0.06 23.27 -0.30
CA ALA A 51 -0.75 24.31 -1.04
C ALA A 51 -1.76 23.71 -2.04
N MET A 52 -1.34 22.72 -2.82
CA MET A 52 -2.22 22.00 -3.74
C MET A 52 -3.45 21.41 -3.04
N ASP A 53 -3.25 20.77 -1.88
CA ASP A 53 -4.33 20.17 -1.09
C ASP A 53 -5.35 21.21 -0.57
N LEU A 54 -4.94 22.48 -0.39
CA LEU A 54 -5.85 23.58 0.00
C LEU A 54 -6.87 23.94 -1.09
N ALA A 55 -6.67 23.54 -2.35
CA ALA A 55 -7.69 23.65 -3.39
C ALA A 55 -8.87 22.69 -3.16
N GLY A 56 -8.82 21.83 -2.14
CA GLY A 56 -9.88 20.90 -1.79
C GLY A 56 -10.13 19.90 -2.92
N PRO A 57 -11.39 19.60 -3.27
CA PRO A 57 -11.71 18.66 -4.35
C PRO A 57 -11.17 19.08 -5.72
N LEU A 58 -10.93 20.37 -5.96
CA LEU A 58 -10.35 20.83 -7.22
C LEU A 58 -8.90 20.41 -7.40
N SER A 59 -8.20 20.02 -6.33
CA SER A 59 -6.84 19.48 -6.43
C SER A 59 -6.75 18.17 -7.24
N SER A 60 -7.89 17.55 -7.57
CA SER A 60 -7.93 16.41 -8.50
C SER A 60 -8.09 16.79 -9.98
N VAL A 61 -8.32 18.06 -10.31
CA VAL A 61 -8.48 18.51 -11.71
C VAL A 61 -7.17 18.30 -12.48
N GLY A 62 -7.28 17.73 -13.68
CA GLY A 62 -6.16 17.52 -14.61
C GLY A 62 -5.38 16.22 -14.40
N TRP A 63 -5.65 15.47 -13.32
CA TRP A 63 -5.11 14.13 -13.12
C TRP A 63 -5.96 13.08 -13.85
N ASP A 64 -5.31 12.02 -14.32
CA ASP A 64 -6.00 10.86 -14.88
C ASP A 64 -6.84 10.20 -13.78
N THR A 65 -7.97 9.60 -14.20
CA THR A 65 -8.88 8.89 -13.30
C THR A 65 -8.80 7.40 -13.51
N VAL A 66 -9.10 6.65 -12.46
CA VAL A 66 -9.19 5.20 -12.54
C VAL A 66 -10.53 4.80 -13.15
N GLN A 67 -10.49 3.81 -14.05
CA GLN A 67 -11.66 3.24 -14.70
C GLN A 67 -11.59 1.72 -14.62
N PRO A 68 -12.74 1.01 -14.69
CA PRO A 68 -12.75 -0.43 -14.90
C PRO A 68 -12.01 -0.84 -16.19
N GLY A 69 -11.42 -2.03 -16.22
CA GLY A 69 -10.65 -2.54 -17.36
C GLY A 69 -9.59 -3.57 -16.96
N SER A 70 -8.93 -4.19 -17.92
CA SER A 70 -7.84 -5.14 -17.68
C SER A 70 -6.56 -4.46 -17.20
N PHE A 71 -5.72 -5.19 -16.47
CA PHE A 71 -4.34 -4.80 -16.20
C PHE A 71 -3.45 -5.16 -17.38
N ASP A 72 -2.41 -4.38 -17.59
CA ASP A 72 -1.39 -4.56 -18.63
C ASP A 72 -0.04 -4.82 -17.96
N PHE A 73 0.31 -6.09 -17.76
CA PHE A 73 1.60 -6.47 -17.20
C PHE A 73 2.62 -6.74 -18.33
N PRO A 74 3.87 -6.25 -18.21
CA PRO A 74 4.50 -5.72 -16.99
C PRO A 74 4.32 -4.21 -16.75
N ARG A 75 3.68 -3.48 -17.66
CA ARG A 75 3.59 -2.01 -17.58
C ARG A 75 3.01 -1.53 -16.25
N ASP A 76 1.95 -2.17 -15.78
CA ASP A 76 1.24 -1.82 -14.55
C ASP A 76 1.99 -2.24 -13.26
N HIS A 77 3.20 -2.84 -13.36
CA HIS A 77 4.14 -2.90 -12.23
C HIS A 77 4.85 -1.55 -12.00
N GLY A 78 5.03 -0.77 -13.06
CA GLY A 78 5.64 0.56 -13.01
C GLY A 78 4.71 1.64 -12.47
N PRO A 79 5.23 2.84 -12.21
CA PRO A 79 4.45 3.96 -11.70
C PRO A 79 3.56 4.58 -12.77
N HIS A 80 2.44 5.11 -12.30
CA HIS A 80 1.42 5.77 -13.11
C HIS A 80 1.53 7.29 -12.97
N TRP A 81 2.42 7.93 -13.73
CA TRP A 81 2.82 9.34 -13.54
C TRP A 81 1.71 10.39 -13.58
N ASN A 82 0.66 10.12 -14.35
CA ASN A 82 -0.50 11.00 -14.48
C ASN A 82 -1.60 10.70 -13.46
N ILE A 83 -1.40 9.71 -12.60
CA ILE A 83 -2.25 9.45 -11.44
C ILE A 83 -1.67 10.20 -10.25
N ARG A 84 -2.52 10.79 -9.42
CA ARG A 84 -2.04 11.61 -8.31
C ARG A 84 -1.43 10.78 -7.19
N ASN A 85 -2.06 9.70 -6.73
CA ASN A 85 -1.57 8.93 -5.59
C ASN A 85 -1.29 7.50 -5.98
N GLU A 86 -0.21 6.98 -5.42
CA GLU A 86 0.23 5.63 -5.70
C GLU A 86 1.05 5.07 -4.55
N TRP A 87 0.88 3.77 -4.30
CA TRP A 87 1.46 3.06 -3.18
C TRP A 87 2.02 1.73 -3.60
N TYR A 88 3.21 1.42 -3.08
CA TYR A 88 3.80 0.09 -3.08
C TYR A 88 4.04 -0.30 -1.63
N TYR A 89 3.43 -1.41 -1.19
CA TYR A 89 3.65 -1.96 0.14
C TYR A 89 4.19 -3.36 0.01
N LEU A 90 5.46 -3.55 0.32
CA LEU A 90 6.06 -4.86 0.48
C LEU A 90 6.12 -5.21 1.95
N ALA A 91 5.58 -6.35 2.33
CA ALA A 91 5.64 -6.81 3.70
C ALA A 91 5.98 -8.30 3.77
N CYS A 92 6.90 -8.66 4.66
CA CYS A 92 7.45 -10.01 4.74
C CYS A 92 7.42 -10.55 6.17
N ASN A 93 7.05 -11.82 6.29
CA ASN A 93 7.21 -12.63 7.49
C ASN A 93 8.31 -13.65 7.21
N CYS A 94 9.44 -13.51 7.88
CA CYS A 94 10.63 -14.32 7.69
C CYS A 94 11.08 -14.98 8.99
N VAL A 95 12.00 -15.92 8.85
CA VAL A 95 12.79 -16.47 9.95
C VAL A 95 14.27 -16.38 9.64
N THR A 96 15.08 -16.21 10.68
CA THR A 96 16.55 -16.32 10.59
C THR A 96 16.99 -17.77 10.40
N ASP A 97 18.28 -17.98 10.13
CA ASP A 97 18.94 -19.29 10.20
C ASP A 97 18.75 -19.99 11.56
N LYS A 98 18.61 -19.22 12.64
CA LYS A 98 18.30 -19.69 14.00
C LYS A 98 16.81 -19.85 14.31
N GLN A 99 15.94 -19.75 13.30
CA GLN A 99 14.48 -19.83 13.45
C GLN A 99 13.87 -18.69 14.29
N GLU A 100 14.55 -17.55 14.34
CA GLU A 100 14.02 -16.35 15.00
C GLU A 100 13.12 -15.59 14.04
N ALA A 101 11.93 -15.18 14.50
CA ALA A 101 10.98 -14.45 13.67
C ALA A 101 11.49 -13.06 13.30
N VAL A 102 11.36 -12.69 12.02
CA VAL A 102 11.71 -11.38 11.48
C VAL A 102 10.57 -10.84 10.64
N THR A 103 10.09 -9.63 10.95
CA THR A 103 9.06 -8.97 10.13
C THR A 103 9.62 -7.72 9.47
N ILE A 104 9.40 -7.63 8.16
CA ILE A 104 9.88 -6.53 7.32
C ILE A 104 8.68 -5.82 6.70
N LEU A 105 8.74 -4.49 6.63
CA LEU A 105 7.82 -3.67 5.83
C LEU A 105 8.63 -2.62 5.09
N LEU A 106 8.35 -2.46 3.79
CA LEU A 106 8.75 -1.32 2.97
C LEU A 106 7.49 -0.72 2.33
N ALA A 107 7.26 0.56 2.58
CA ALA A 107 6.25 1.36 1.92
C ALA A 107 6.93 2.40 1.03
N ILE A 108 6.52 2.51 -0.23
CA ILE A 108 6.85 3.61 -1.14
C ILE A 108 5.54 4.30 -1.52
N ILE A 109 5.46 5.60 -1.25
CA ILE A 109 4.23 6.39 -1.39
C ILE A 109 4.52 7.57 -2.28
N ARG A 110 3.93 7.58 -3.47
CA ARG A 110 4.07 8.67 -4.44
C ARG A 110 2.83 9.55 -4.41
N ARG A 111 3.07 10.87 -4.41
CA ARG A 111 2.07 11.89 -4.65
C ARG A 111 2.53 12.83 -5.75
N GLY A 112 1.71 12.96 -6.78
CA GLY A 112 1.86 14.00 -7.79
C GLY A 112 1.53 15.36 -7.19
N THR A 113 2.39 16.34 -7.42
CA THR A 113 2.21 17.70 -6.93
C THR A 113 1.35 18.51 -7.88
N ILE A 114 1.60 18.43 -9.20
CA ILE A 114 0.81 19.10 -10.25
C ILE A 114 0.70 18.19 -11.48
N PRO A 115 -0.45 18.17 -12.19
CA PRO A 115 -0.58 17.43 -13.44
C PRO A 115 0.42 17.86 -14.50
N PHE A 116 1.12 16.91 -15.10
CA PHE A 116 2.17 17.18 -16.08
C PHE A 116 1.68 17.99 -17.30
N ALA A 117 0.47 17.67 -17.79
CA ALA A 117 -0.13 18.37 -18.92
C ALA A 117 -0.39 19.86 -18.62
N ILE A 118 -0.68 20.22 -17.37
CA ILE A 118 -0.90 21.61 -16.95
C ILE A 118 0.44 22.30 -16.68
N ALA A 119 1.37 21.62 -16.01
CA ALA A 119 2.70 22.18 -15.72
C ALA A 119 3.42 22.64 -17.00
N LYS A 120 3.28 21.91 -18.11
CA LYS A 120 3.89 22.25 -19.40
C LYS A 120 3.34 23.51 -20.07
N GLN A 121 2.13 23.94 -19.74
CA GLN A 121 1.45 25.01 -20.49
C GLN A 121 2.07 26.39 -20.30
N ASN A 122 2.85 26.62 -19.24
CA ASN A 122 3.37 27.96 -18.90
C ASN A 122 4.80 27.96 -18.32
N THR A 123 5.60 26.92 -18.57
CA THR A 123 6.98 26.84 -18.06
C THR A 123 8.00 27.10 -19.16
N ILE A 124 8.92 28.04 -18.91
CA ILE A 124 10.06 28.35 -19.78
C ILE A 124 11.12 27.22 -19.75
N ASP A 125 11.14 26.40 -18.70
CA ASP A 125 12.10 25.31 -18.46
C ASP A 125 11.50 23.95 -18.82
N PRO A 126 12.25 23.02 -19.47
CA PRO A 126 11.84 21.62 -19.60
C PRO A 126 11.35 21.04 -18.26
N VAL A 127 10.10 20.57 -18.27
CA VAL A 127 9.50 19.89 -17.12
C VAL A 127 9.74 18.39 -17.29
N ASP A 128 10.50 17.82 -16.35
CA ASP A 128 10.61 16.37 -16.16
C ASP A 128 9.48 15.94 -15.21
N GLN A 129 8.74 14.88 -15.59
CA GLN A 129 7.64 14.33 -14.79
C GLN A 129 8.08 13.93 -13.38
N THR A 130 9.34 13.49 -13.20
CA THR A 130 9.87 13.08 -11.90
C THR A 130 9.97 14.25 -10.91
N GLN A 131 10.10 15.49 -11.40
CA GLN A 131 10.17 16.70 -10.58
C GLN A 131 8.80 17.14 -10.05
N LEU A 132 7.72 16.59 -10.60
CA LEU A 132 6.33 16.85 -10.19
C LEU A 132 5.81 15.80 -9.20
N GLN A 133 6.72 15.07 -8.55
CA GLN A 133 6.39 13.97 -7.66
C GLN A 133 7.04 14.19 -6.29
N ILE A 134 6.32 13.82 -5.24
CA ILE A 134 6.86 13.62 -3.90
C ILE A 134 6.77 12.15 -3.61
N VAL A 135 7.89 11.57 -3.17
CA VAL A 135 7.95 10.16 -2.82
C VAL A 135 8.45 10.04 -1.40
N ALA A 136 7.64 9.40 -0.58
CA ALA A 136 8.02 9.06 0.76
C ALA A 136 8.20 7.57 0.90
N CYS A 137 9.25 7.18 1.61
CA CYS A 137 9.48 5.79 1.96
C CYS A 137 9.40 5.59 3.46
N GLU A 138 8.97 4.40 3.85
CA GLU A 138 9.08 3.92 5.21
C GLU A 138 9.58 2.49 5.17
N ALA A 139 10.57 2.19 5.99
CA ALA A 139 11.06 0.84 6.14
C ALA A 139 11.14 0.46 7.61
N SER A 140 10.95 -0.82 7.87
CA SER A 140 11.08 -1.38 9.20
C SER A 140 11.57 -2.81 9.19
N VAL A 141 12.33 -3.14 10.23
CA VAL A 141 12.75 -4.50 10.58
C VAL A 141 12.38 -4.72 12.03
N GLU A 142 11.69 -5.82 12.30
CA GLU A 142 11.38 -6.27 13.65
C GLU A 142 12.05 -7.62 13.89
N LEU A 143 12.96 -7.64 14.85
CA LEU A 143 13.68 -8.81 15.36
C LEU A 143 13.19 -9.10 16.78
N PRO A 144 13.45 -10.29 17.35
CA PRO A 144 13.10 -10.55 18.74
C PRO A 144 13.66 -9.48 19.68
N GLY A 145 12.76 -8.80 20.39
CA GLY A 145 13.08 -7.74 21.35
C GLY A 145 13.53 -6.40 20.75
N ASN A 146 13.65 -6.25 19.43
CA ASN A 146 14.17 -5.03 18.81
C ASN A 146 13.35 -4.62 17.57
N VAL A 147 12.99 -3.34 17.49
CA VAL A 147 12.35 -2.76 16.30
C VAL A 147 13.21 -1.63 15.75
N TYR A 148 13.52 -1.72 14.46
CA TYR A 148 14.24 -0.71 13.71
C TYR A 148 13.29 -0.08 12.70
N LEU A 149 13.22 1.25 12.71
CA LEU A 149 12.31 2.03 11.87
C LEU A 149 13.07 3.18 11.22
N THR A 150 12.69 3.50 9.99
CA THR A 150 13.21 4.65 9.26
C THR A 150 12.20 5.11 8.21
N SER A 151 12.24 6.40 7.90
CA SER A 151 11.46 6.99 6.83
C SER A 151 12.31 8.03 6.10
N THR A 152 11.86 8.40 4.90
CA THR A 152 12.33 9.65 4.29
C THR A 152 11.66 10.85 4.96
N ASP A 153 12.30 11.99 4.85
CA ASP A 153 11.85 13.24 5.46
C ASP A 153 10.90 13.99 4.47
N ALA A 154 10.55 13.35 3.34
CA ALA A 154 9.78 13.95 2.24
C ALA A 154 8.40 14.53 2.64
N PHE A 155 7.81 14.11 3.77
CA PHE A 155 6.56 14.65 4.30
C PHE A 155 6.72 15.63 5.47
N ASP A 156 7.90 15.76 6.08
CA ASP A 156 8.13 16.72 7.17
C ASP A 156 8.56 18.11 6.68
N GLY A 157 8.81 18.24 5.37
CA GLY A 157 9.11 19.50 4.71
C GLY A 157 10.52 20.04 4.94
N THR A 158 11.36 19.29 5.66
CA THR A 158 12.79 19.59 5.84
C THR A 158 13.66 18.95 4.76
N ASP A 159 13.15 17.94 4.06
CA ASP A 159 13.90 17.21 3.04
C ASP A 159 13.97 17.95 1.69
N THR A 160 15.18 17.95 1.13
CA THR A 160 15.45 18.26 -0.28
C THR A 160 15.63 16.98 -1.11
N SER A 161 15.13 15.83 -0.60
CA SER A 161 15.31 14.49 -1.16
C SER A 161 15.13 14.48 -2.67
N ARG A 162 16.15 13.95 -3.35
CA ARG A 162 16.09 13.67 -4.78
C ARG A 162 15.52 12.28 -4.96
N THR A 163 14.29 12.20 -5.45
CA THR A 163 13.74 10.92 -5.90
C THR A 163 14.29 10.63 -7.29
N LEU A 164 15.05 9.55 -7.44
CA LEU A 164 15.55 9.09 -8.75
C LEU A 164 14.74 7.87 -9.17
N ILE A 165 13.78 8.08 -10.04
CA ILE A 165 12.94 7.00 -10.53
C ILE A 165 13.43 6.67 -11.92
N THR A 166 13.93 5.46 -12.13
CA THR A 166 14.47 5.07 -13.43
C THR A 166 13.63 3.94 -14.01
N MET A 167 12.98 4.22 -15.14
CA MET A 167 12.43 3.20 -16.02
C MET A 167 13.55 2.74 -16.95
N LYS A 168 13.85 1.44 -17.00
CA LYS A 168 14.86 0.85 -17.89
C LYS A 168 14.25 -0.33 -18.64
N ALA A 169 14.94 -0.79 -19.68
CA ALA A 169 14.59 -2.05 -20.34
C ALA A 169 14.88 -3.27 -19.44
N ASP A 170 15.93 -3.16 -18.60
CA ASP A 170 16.29 -4.10 -17.54
C ASP A 170 16.99 -3.30 -16.40
N PRO A 171 16.48 -3.32 -15.15
CA PRO A 171 15.20 -3.91 -14.73
C PRO A 171 14.01 -3.29 -15.46
N LEU A 172 12.93 -4.06 -15.65
CA LEU A 172 11.67 -3.59 -16.23
C LEU A 172 11.19 -2.31 -15.55
N PHE A 173 11.38 -2.29 -14.23
CA PHE A 173 11.03 -1.16 -13.41
C PHE A 173 11.92 -1.09 -12.17
N GLN A 174 12.44 0.10 -11.84
CA GLN A 174 13.19 0.33 -10.60
C GLN A 174 12.80 1.64 -9.90
N TRP A 175 12.34 1.49 -8.67
CA TRP A 175 12.33 2.54 -7.66
C TRP A 175 13.69 2.63 -6.97
N SER A 176 14.29 3.82 -6.95
CA SER A 176 15.44 4.14 -6.10
C SER A 176 15.24 5.52 -5.46
N VAL A 177 14.81 5.53 -4.20
CA VAL A 177 14.56 6.77 -3.45
C VAL A 177 15.77 7.07 -2.58
N PHE A 178 16.38 8.23 -2.80
CA PHE A 178 17.55 8.70 -2.05
C PHE A 178 17.13 9.91 -1.21
N SER A 179 17.21 9.78 0.11
CA SER A 179 17.03 10.92 1.02
C SER A 179 18.27 11.81 1.04
N SER A 180 18.11 13.08 1.44
CA SER A 180 19.23 13.99 1.65
C SER A 180 20.19 13.54 2.78
N THR A 181 19.71 12.68 3.69
CA THR A 181 20.50 12.09 4.79
C THR A 181 21.28 10.83 4.38
N GLY A 182 21.27 10.48 3.08
CA GLY A 182 22.02 9.34 2.53
C GLY A 182 21.32 7.98 2.64
N ARG A 183 20.09 7.94 3.18
CA ARG A 183 19.25 6.73 3.18
C ARG A 183 18.74 6.40 1.78
N GLN A 184 18.67 5.11 1.48
CA GLN A 184 18.22 4.57 0.20
C GLN A 184 17.12 3.53 0.38
N TYR A 185 16.12 3.57 -0.49
CA TYR A 185 15.00 2.63 -0.51
C TYR A 185 14.71 2.26 -1.96
N GLY A 186 14.47 0.97 -2.24
CA GLY A 186 14.23 0.57 -3.61
C GLY A 186 13.53 -0.77 -3.77
N LEU A 187 12.81 -0.84 -4.89
CA LEU A 187 12.19 -2.04 -5.43
C LEU A 187 12.57 -2.11 -6.90
N ALA A 188 13.13 -3.23 -7.35
CA ALA A 188 13.41 -3.48 -8.75
C ALA A 188 12.67 -4.73 -9.22
N TYR A 189 11.89 -4.59 -10.28
CA TYR A 189 11.18 -5.68 -10.94
C TYR A 189 12.01 -6.14 -12.12
N THR A 190 12.30 -7.43 -12.15
CA THR A 190 12.96 -8.06 -13.28
C THR A 190 12.01 -9.06 -13.93
N GLN A 191 12.19 -9.24 -15.23
CA GLN A 191 11.55 -10.29 -15.99
C GLN A 191 12.65 -11.13 -16.62
N SER A 192 12.55 -12.44 -16.41
CA SER A 192 13.26 -13.41 -17.24
C SER A 192 12.23 -14.12 -18.10
N VAL A 193 12.67 -14.61 -19.25
CA VAL A 193 11.86 -15.50 -20.08
C VAL A 193 12.51 -16.86 -20.03
N ASP A 194 11.70 -17.92 -20.02
CA ASP A 194 12.22 -19.27 -20.13
C ASP A 194 12.96 -19.52 -21.46
N SER A 195 13.68 -20.64 -21.55
CA SER A 195 14.46 -21.00 -22.73
C SER A 195 13.61 -21.17 -24.01
N SER A 196 12.30 -21.35 -23.87
CA SER A 196 11.34 -21.39 -24.99
C SER A 196 10.91 -20.00 -25.47
N GLY A 197 11.21 -18.93 -24.73
CA GLY A 197 10.82 -17.57 -25.10
C GLY A 197 9.33 -17.27 -24.87
N THR A 198 8.60 -18.16 -24.20
CA THR A 198 7.13 -18.13 -24.13
C THR A 198 6.60 -17.69 -22.78
N THR A 199 7.35 -17.95 -21.70
CA THR A 199 6.85 -17.71 -20.34
C THR A 199 7.65 -16.66 -19.61
N ALA A 200 7.01 -15.54 -19.31
CA ALA A 200 7.55 -14.47 -18.49
C ALA A 200 7.56 -14.84 -17.01
N ARG A 201 8.72 -14.70 -16.36
CA ARG A 201 8.92 -14.90 -14.94
C ARG A 201 9.32 -13.58 -14.30
N TYR A 202 8.54 -13.14 -13.33
CA TYR A 202 8.80 -11.89 -12.61
C TYR A 202 9.48 -12.15 -11.27
N SER A 203 10.37 -11.25 -10.86
CA SER A 203 10.93 -11.23 -9.50
C SER A 203 11.11 -9.81 -8.99
N ILE A 204 11.17 -9.65 -7.68
CA ILE A 204 11.39 -8.36 -7.02
C ILE A 204 12.69 -8.41 -6.24
N GLN A 205 13.56 -7.44 -6.46
CA GLN A 205 14.68 -7.15 -5.57
C GLN A 205 14.29 -5.97 -4.68
N CYS A 206 14.37 -6.15 -3.36
CA CYS A 206 14.13 -5.11 -2.37
C CYS A 206 15.46 -4.71 -1.71
N GLY A 207 15.81 -3.44 -1.81
CA GLY A 207 17.02 -2.86 -1.21
C GLY A 207 16.68 -1.70 -0.30
N VAL A 208 17.13 -1.74 0.95
CA VAL A 208 17.08 -0.59 1.87
C VAL A 208 18.46 -0.43 2.49
N SER A 209 19.00 0.78 2.47
CA SER A 209 20.29 1.09 3.10
C SER A 209 20.17 2.37 3.91
N THR A 210 20.27 2.26 5.24
CA THR A 210 20.14 3.38 6.17
C THR A 210 21.20 3.35 7.26
N ASP A 211 21.26 4.41 8.04
CA ASP A 211 22.03 4.53 9.28
C ASP A 211 21.53 3.58 10.40
N ARG A 212 20.33 3.02 10.26
CA ARG A 212 19.67 2.21 11.30
C ARG A 212 19.68 0.72 10.99
N PHE A 213 19.70 0.34 9.72
CA PHE A 213 19.72 -1.04 9.23
C PHE A 213 19.85 -1.08 7.69
N GLN A 214 20.15 -2.27 7.17
CA GLN A 214 20.14 -2.59 5.74
C GLN A 214 19.27 -3.81 5.47
N ILE A 215 18.61 -3.84 4.31
CA ILE A 215 17.78 -4.93 3.81
C ILE A 215 18.22 -5.24 2.39
N GLN A 216 18.45 -6.51 2.08
CA GLN A 216 18.62 -7.00 0.71
C GLN A 216 17.81 -8.28 0.55
N LEU A 217 16.68 -8.22 -0.16
CA LEU A 217 15.81 -9.37 -0.38
C LEU A 217 15.62 -9.65 -1.87
N SER A 218 15.55 -10.95 -2.20
CA SER A 218 15.06 -11.47 -3.47
C SER A 218 13.71 -12.15 -3.23
N LEU A 219 12.71 -11.75 -4.01
CA LEU A 219 11.36 -12.26 -3.93
C LEU A 219 10.93 -12.87 -5.26
N THR A 220 10.43 -14.10 -5.22
CA THR A 220 9.93 -14.84 -6.39
C THR A 220 8.53 -15.39 -6.12
N ALA A 221 7.84 -15.89 -7.15
CA ALA A 221 6.62 -16.66 -6.94
C ALA A 221 6.87 -17.82 -5.94
N GLY A 222 5.87 -18.08 -5.09
CA GLY A 222 5.95 -18.97 -3.93
C GLY A 222 6.27 -20.43 -4.25
N ASP A 223 6.00 -20.85 -5.47
CA ASP A 223 6.15 -22.21 -5.96
C ASP A 223 7.49 -22.52 -6.63
N GLY A 224 8.29 -21.49 -6.89
CA GLY A 224 9.49 -21.59 -7.71
C GLY A 224 9.21 -22.06 -9.15
N SER A 225 7.94 -22.03 -9.61
CA SER A 225 7.54 -22.55 -10.92
C SER A 225 7.83 -21.55 -12.03
N SER A 226 7.69 -22.05 -13.27
CA SER A 226 7.97 -21.34 -14.51
C SER A 226 6.78 -20.58 -15.08
N ASN A 227 5.60 -20.67 -14.47
CA ASN A 227 4.36 -20.11 -14.99
C ASN A 227 4.24 -18.60 -14.72
N PRO A 228 3.45 -17.86 -15.52
CA PRO A 228 3.23 -16.45 -15.26
C PRO A 228 2.43 -16.31 -13.95
N PRO A 229 2.88 -15.47 -13.00
CA PRO A 229 2.22 -15.35 -11.71
C PRO A 229 0.79 -14.83 -11.89
N GLN A 230 -0.16 -15.45 -11.20
CA GLN A 230 -1.52 -14.91 -11.09
C GLN A 230 -1.54 -13.81 -10.02
N PHE A 231 -1.81 -12.57 -10.42
CA PHE A 231 -1.96 -11.47 -9.48
C PHE A 231 -3.38 -11.44 -8.91
N PHE A 232 -3.48 -11.17 -7.61
CA PHE A 232 -4.77 -10.98 -6.97
C PHE A 232 -5.28 -9.58 -7.26
N LEU A 233 -6.21 -9.47 -8.22
CA LEU A 233 -6.89 -8.21 -8.54
C LEU A 233 -7.94 -7.91 -7.45
N GLN A 234 -7.71 -6.86 -6.68
CA GLN A 234 -8.52 -6.51 -5.51
C GLN A 234 -9.87 -5.90 -5.90
N GLY A 235 -10.88 -6.01 -5.03
CA GLY A 235 -12.21 -5.50 -5.33
C GLY A 235 -12.80 -6.17 -6.57
N GLU A 236 -13.45 -5.41 -7.45
CA GLU A 236 -14.02 -5.94 -8.68
C GLU A 236 -12.99 -5.83 -9.82
N ASN A 237 -12.29 -6.94 -10.12
CA ASN A 237 -11.26 -7.01 -11.17
C ASN A 237 -10.19 -5.91 -11.03
N GLY A 238 -9.78 -5.62 -9.79
CA GLY A 238 -8.76 -4.63 -9.46
C GLY A 238 -9.31 -3.22 -9.25
N CYS A 239 -10.63 -3.03 -9.20
CA CYS A 239 -11.27 -1.76 -8.88
C CYS A 239 -11.83 -1.72 -7.46
N ALA A 240 -11.41 -0.71 -6.67
CA ALA A 240 -11.73 -0.62 -5.24
C ALA A 240 -12.09 0.81 -4.74
N PRO A 241 -13.27 1.35 -5.07
CA PRO A 241 -14.02 1.10 -6.31
C PRO A 241 -13.37 1.82 -7.50
N CYS A 242 -13.95 1.77 -8.70
CA CYS A 242 -13.62 2.68 -9.82
C CYS A 242 -14.93 3.23 -10.40
N ILE A 243 -15.51 4.24 -9.76
CA ILE A 243 -16.83 4.77 -10.14
C ILE A 243 -16.69 6.26 -10.43
N ASP A 244 -16.99 6.67 -11.67
CA ASP A 244 -16.97 8.08 -12.10
C ASP A 244 -15.68 8.82 -11.68
N GLY A 245 -14.56 8.13 -11.86
CA GLY A 245 -13.21 8.61 -11.57
C GLY A 245 -12.79 8.61 -10.09
N VAL A 246 -13.65 8.12 -9.19
CA VAL A 246 -13.38 7.94 -7.76
C VAL A 246 -12.96 6.50 -7.45
N GLY A 247 -11.95 6.38 -6.58
CA GLY A 247 -11.45 5.14 -6.02
C GLY A 247 -10.05 4.77 -6.51
N TYR A 248 -9.77 3.47 -6.62
CA TYR A 248 -8.43 2.95 -6.89
C TYR A 248 -8.41 1.76 -7.85
N ARG A 249 -7.34 1.69 -8.63
CA ARG A 249 -6.85 0.44 -9.21
C ARG A 249 -5.91 -0.23 -8.21
N TYR A 250 -6.04 -1.53 -8.04
CA TYR A 250 -5.38 -2.23 -6.95
C TYR A 250 -5.18 -3.72 -7.28
N TYR A 251 -3.95 -4.19 -7.22
CA TYR A 251 -3.65 -5.61 -7.18
C TYR A 251 -2.67 -5.93 -6.05
N SER A 252 -2.64 -7.20 -5.70
CA SER A 252 -1.70 -7.79 -4.77
C SER A 252 -0.92 -8.92 -5.43
N TRP A 253 0.31 -9.11 -4.99
CA TRP A 253 1.09 -10.31 -5.26
C TRP A 253 1.31 -11.08 -3.95
N PRO A 254 0.41 -12.03 -3.65
CA PRO A 254 0.50 -12.85 -2.45
C PRO A 254 1.55 -13.96 -2.59
N ASN A 255 1.93 -14.53 -1.45
CA ASN A 255 2.77 -15.72 -1.35
C ASN A 255 4.12 -15.62 -2.07
N LEU A 256 4.78 -14.46 -2.00
CA LEU A 256 6.13 -14.30 -2.53
C LEU A 256 7.10 -15.10 -1.66
N LYS A 257 7.92 -15.98 -2.25
CA LYS A 257 9.03 -16.62 -1.53
C LYS A 257 10.14 -15.60 -1.33
N VAL A 258 10.55 -15.40 -0.08
CA VAL A 258 11.56 -14.42 0.31
C VAL A 258 12.85 -15.13 0.68
N THR A 259 13.97 -14.64 0.15
CA THR A 259 15.32 -14.97 0.59
C THR A 259 16.14 -13.69 0.68
N GLY A 260 17.12 -13.61 1.57
CA GLY A 260 18.01 -12.45 1.60
C GLY A 260 18.66 -12.22 2.95
N THR A 261 19.05 -10.97 3.20
CA THR A 261 19.72 -10.57 4.43
C THR A 261 19.16 -9.29 5.01
N VAL A 262 19.30 -9.17 6.32
CA VAL A 262 19.15 -7.94 7.09
C VAL A 262 20.41 -7.71 7.88
N VAL A 263 20.90 -6.47 7.89
CA VAL A 263 22.04 -6.05 8.71
C VAL A 263 21.58 -4.97 9.67
N VAL A 264 21.80 -5.16 10.97
CA VAL A 264 21.50 -4.15 12.01
C VAL A 264 22.78 -3.75 12.73
N PRO A 265 22.88 -2.52 13.25
CA PRO A 265 23.97 -2.10 14.13
C PRO A 265 24.08 -3.03 15.35
N PRO A 266 25.28 -3.19 15.92
CA PRO A 266 25.48 -4.02 17.10
C PRO A 266 24.68 -3.48 18.30
N SER A 267 24.23 -4.38 19.17
CA SER A 267 23.46 -4.03 20.39
C SER A 267 24.30 -3.34 21.46
N THR A 268 25.62 -3.49 21.40
CA THR A 268 26.62 -2.81 22.24
C THR A 268 27.53 -1.95 21.37
N SER A 269 28.17 -0.93 21.93
CA SER A 269 29.06 0.05 21.27
C SER A 269 30.37 -0.52 20.68
N GLY A 270 30.32 -1.70 20.07
CA GLY A 270 31.40 -2.31 19.30
C GLY A 270 31.32 -1.93 17.82
N ALA A 271 32.40 -2.17 17.09
CA ALA A 271 32.42 -2.08 15.64
C ALA A 271 31.83 -3.36 15.01
N GLY A 272 31.03 -3.21 13.94
CA GLY A 272 30.49 -4.31 13.14
C GLY A 272 29.00 -4.58 13.38
N GLY A 273 28.20 -4.58 12.31
CA GLY A 273 26.77 -4.92 12.35
C GLY A 273 26.53 -6.43 12.45
N THR A 274 25.38 -6.82 13.00
CA THR A 274 24.91 -8.22 12.97
C THR A 274 24.14 -8.47 11.68
N THR A 275 24.57 -9.45 10.90
CA THR A 275 23.89 -9.91 9.69
C THR A 275 23.01 -11.12 9.99
N TYR A 276 21.75 -11.05 9.58
CA TYR A 276 20.79 -12.14 9.62
C TYR A 276 20.49 -12.58 8.20
N THR A 277 20.69 -13.86 7.90
CA THR A 277 20.20 -14.49 6.67
C THR A 277 18.78 -14.96 6.89
N LEU A 278 17.90 -14.68 5.95
CA LEU A 278 16.46 -14.83 6.11
C LEU A 278 15.85 -15.67 4.99
N THR A 279 14.85 -16.46 5.36
CA THR A 279 13.88 -17.06 4.42
C THR A 279 12.46 -16.82 4.93
N GLY A 280 11.48 -16.75 4.03
CA GLY A 280 10.11 -16.47 4.46
C GLY A 280 9.12 -16.26 3.32
N GLN A 281 8.01 -15.60 3.67
CA GLN A 281 6.94 -15.24 2.75
C GLN A 281 6.72 -13.73 2.73
N GLY A 282 6.41 -13.21 1.54
CA GLY A 282 6.16 -11.81 1.27
C GLY A 282 4.79 -11.60 0.64
N TRP A 283 4.28 -10.40 0.82
CA TRP A 283 3.07 -9.88 0.21
C TRP A 283 3.38 -8.50 -0.34
N LEU A 284 3.07 -8.27 -1.61
CA LEU A 284 3.13 -6.95 -2.22
C LEU A 284 1.71 -6.44 -2.51
N ASP A 285 1.44 -5.19 -2.15
CA ASP A 285 0.32 -4.41 -2.65
C ASP A 285 0.79 -3.28 -3.54
N HIS A 286 0.12 -3.08 -4.67
CA HIS A 286 0.31 -1.92 -5.54
C HIS A 286 -1.05 -1.31 -5.88
N GLN A 287 -1.23 -0.05 -5.47
CA GLN A 287 -2.50 0.68 -5.56
C GLN A 287 -2.26 2.07 -6.14
N TRP A 288 -3.18 2.57 -6.97
CA TRP A 288 -3.13 3.95 -7.46
C TRP A 288 -4.51 4.55 -7.73
N GLY A 289 -4.62 5.87 -7.58
CA GLY A 289 -5.82 6.64 -7.93
C GLY A 289 -5.74 8.11 -7.54
N SER A 290 -6.65 8.92 -8.07
CA SER A 290 -6.52 10.39 -8.01
C SER A 290 -7.54 11.10 -7.12
N ARG A 291 -8.65 10.44 -6.73
CA ARG A 291 -9.83 11.14 -6.18
C ARG A 291 -10.43 10.58 -4.91
N MET A 292 -9.81 9.58 -4.28
CA MET A 292 -10.27 9.05 -3.00
C MET A 292 -9.46 9.61 -1.81
N GLN A 293 -8.19 9.99 -2.01
CA GLN A 293 -7.38 10.69 -1.00
C GLN A 293 -6.39 11.67 -1.65
N PRO A 294 -6.47 13.00 -1.41
CA PRO A 294 -7.64 13.67 -0.84
C PRO A 294 -8.88 13.46 -1.73
N PHE A 295 -10.07 13.62 -1.16
CA PHE A 295 -11.31 13.45 -1.91
C PHE A 295 -11.39 14.47 -3.06
N GLY A 296 -11.50 13.96 -4.28
CA GLY A 296 -11.75 14.75 -5.48
C GLY A 296 -13.24 14.97 -5.70
N TYR A 297 -13.62 15.17 -6.96
CA TYR A 297 -15.01 15.23 -7.39
C TYR A 297 -15.39 14.03 -8.27
N ILE A 298 -16.68 13.72 -8.33
CA ILE A 298 -17.26 12.69 -9.18
C ILE A 298 -17.35 13.22 -10.62
N ASP A 299 -16.96 12.48 -11.66
CA ASP A 299 -17.01 12.99 -13.04
C ASP A 299 -18.45 13.26 -13.50
N ASN A 300 -19.40 12.39 -13.15
CA ASN A 300 -20.81 12.53 -13.50
C ASN A 300 -21.43 13.82 -12.92
N LEU A 301 -21.94 14.68 -13.80
CA LEU A 301 -22.54 15.98 -13.43
C LEU A 301 -23.76 15.82 -12.52
N TYR A 302 -24.65 14.88 -12.83
CA TYR A 302 -25.90 14.69 -12.07
C TYR A 302 -25.62 14.12 -10.68
N LEU A 303 -24.71 13.16 -10.56
CA LEU A 303 -24.30 12.64 -9.26
C LEU A 303 -23.63 13.73 -8.41
N ARG A 304 -22.79 14.60 -9.01
CA ARG A 304 -22.26 15.77 -8.29
C ARG A 304 -23.36 16.72 -7.82
N ALA A 305 -24.29 17.09 -8.71
CA ALA A 305 -25.39 17.97 -8.36
C ALA A 305 -26.23 17.40 -7.22
N VAL A 306 -26.63 16.12 -7.31
CA VAL A 306 -27.40 15.44 -6.26
C VAL A 306 -26.62 15.35 -4.95
N THR A 307 -25.35 14.92 -4.98
CA THR A 307 -24.54 14.80 -3.75
C THR A 307 -24.31 16.15 -3.08
N LEU A 308 -24.13 17.23 -3.85
CA LEU A 308 -24.03 18.58 -3.31
C LEU A 308 -25.37 19.04 -2.70
N LEU A 309 -26.48 18.94 -3.46
CA LEU A 309 -27.81 19.41 -3.04
C LEU A 309 -28.37 18.64 -1.84
N THR A 310 -28.03 17.36 -1.72
CA THR A 310 -28.45 16.50 -0.59
C THR A 310 -27.49 16.57 0.60
N GLY A 311 -26.42 17.36 0.50
CA GLY A 311 -25.41 17.50 1.55
C GLY A 311 -24.57 16.25 1.79
N GLN A 312 -24.55 15.31 0.83
CA GLN A 312 -23.83 14.04 0.86
C GLN A 312 -22.41 14.13 0.28
N TYR A 313 -21.96 15.30 -0.17
CA TYR A 313 -20.57 15.50 -0.58
C TYR A 313 -19.63 15.13 0.58
N PRO A 314 -18.58 14.31 0.37
CA PRO A 314 -17.67 13.90 1.44
C PRO A 314 -17.08 15.13 2.15
N LYS A 315 -17.45 15.34 3.42
CA LYS A 315 -17.04 16.53 4.20
C LYS A 315 -15.69 16.37 4.89
N THR A 316 -15.18 15.14 4.99
CA THR A 316 -13.93 14.82 5.67
C THR A 316 -13.13 13.85 4.84
N LEU A 317 -11.81 14.05 4.78
CA LEU A 317 -10.83 13.04 4.34
C LEU A 317 -11.10 11.72 5.05
N MET A 318 -10.83 10.58 4.40
CA MET A 318 -10.77 9.30 5.11
C MET A 318 -9.68 9.43 6.18
N PRO A 319 -10.02 9.64 7.46
CA PRO A 319 -9.00 10.05 8.42
C PRO A 319 -8.11 8.85 8.77
N GLN A 320 -8.72 7.67 8.83
CA GLN A 320 -8.10 6.47 9.35
C GLN A 320 -8.40 5.27 8.45
N TRP A 321 -7.52 4.28 8.49
CA TRP A 321 -7.80 2.89 8.10
C TRP A 321 -6.87 1.98 8.89
N ASP A 322 -7.32 0.76 9.16
CA ASP A 322 -6.45 -0.32 9.62
C ASP A 322 -6.29 -1.32 8.48
N TRP A 323 -5.06 -1.66 8.12
CA TRP A 323 -4.76 -2.61 7.05
C TRP A 323 -3.90 -3.76 7.57
N PHE A 324 -4.25 -4.97 7.18
CA PHE A 324 -3.59 -6.20 7.60
C PHE A 324 -3.37 -7.11 6.40
N PHE A 325 -2.20 -7.75 6.38
CA PHE A 325 -1.95 -8.94 5.57
C PHE A 325 -1.53 -10.07 6.51
N MET A 326 -1.89 -11.29 6.15
CA MET A 326 -1.69 -12.47 6.98
C MET A 326 -1.26 -13.65 6.11
N HIS A 327 -0.21 -14.33 6.56
CA HIS A 327 0.19 -15.64 6.07
C HIS A 327 -0.31 -16.67 7.10
N LEU A 328 -1.14 -17.62 6.67
CA LEU A 328 -1.67 -18.68 7.52
C LEU A 328 -0.91 -19.98 7.28
N ASP A 329 -0.83 -20.83 8.32
CA ASP A 329 -0.06 -22.10 8.28
C ASP A 329 -0.51 -23.07 7.19
N ASN A 330 -1.76 -22.98 6.76
CA ASN A 330 -2.35 -23.84 5.74
C ASN A 330 -2.24 -23.27 4.32
N ASN A 331 -1.23 -22.43 4.06
CA ASN A 331 -0.97 -21.80 2.76
C ASN A 331 -2.12 -20.92 2.25
N MET A 332 -2.95 -20.42 3.17
CA MET A 332 -3.93 -19.39 2.87
C MET A 332 -3.35 -18.03 3.23
N HIS A 333 -3.76 -17.02 2.47
CA HIS A 333 -3.32 -15.66 2.68
C HIS A 333 -4.54 -14.76 2.82
N ILE A 334 -4.50 -13.80 3.73
CA ILE A 334 -5.61 -12.88 3.95
C ILE A 334 -5.10 -11.46 3.83
N THR A 335 -5.89 -10.62 3.17
CA THR A 335 -5.76 -9.16 3.22
C THR A 335 -7.08 -8.57 3.65
N THR A 336 -7.02 -7.60 4.55
CA THR A 336 -8.20 -6.91 5.03
C THR A 336 -7.90 -5.46 5.35
N ALA A 337 -8.83 -4.59 4.98
CA ALA A 337 -8.84 -3.20 5.36
C ALA A 337 -10.12 -2.89 6.14
N VAL A 338 -9.95 -2.32 7.34
CA VAL A 338 -11.03 -1.75 8.13
C VAL A 338 -11.03 -0.25 7.87
N LEU A 339 -12.03 0.21 7.12
CA LEU A 339 -12.27 1.63 6.93
C LEU A 339 -13.23 2.13 8.03
N PRO A 340 -13.00 3.33 8.59
CA PRO A 340 -13.93 3.91 9.55
C PRO A 340 -15.28 4.11 8.88
N SER A 341 -16.34 3.99 9.69
CA SER A 341 -17.69 4.40 9.34
C SER A 341 -17.70 5.86 8.87
N PHE A 342 -18.11 6.11 7.64
CA PHE A 342 -18.43 7.46 7.17
C PHE A 342 -19.91 7.71 7.38
N GLY A 343 -20.24 8.57 8.33
CA GLY A 343 -21.60 9.02 8.51
C GLY A 343 -21.98 10.04 7.45
N ILE A 344 -22.95 9.69 6.59
CA ILE A 344 -23.75 10.70 5.90
C ILE A 344 -24.88 11.07 6.87
N ASN A 345 -24.88 12.29 7.40
CA ASN A 345 -25.94 12.83 8.29
C ASN A 345 -26.26 11.97 9.54
N GLY A 346 -25.25 11.52 10.29
CA GLY A 346 -25.47 10.83 11.58
C GLY A 346 -25.99 9.39 11.47
N ALA A 347 -26.20 8.86 10.26
CA ALA A 347 -26.36 7.43 10.05
C ALA A 347 -24.99 6.75 10.16
N SER A 348 -24.79 5.93 11.20
CA SER A 348 -23.61 5.08 11.32
C SER A 348 -23.64 4.03 10.21
N VAL A 349 -22.85 4.22 9.15
CA VAL A 349 -22.62 3.17 8.16
C VAL A 349 -21.66 2.18 8.81
N THR A 350 -22.01 0.89 8.86
CA THR A 350 -21.13 -0.18 9.34
C THR A 350 -19.72 0.01 8.75
N PRO A 351 -18.63 -0.11 9.53
CA PRO A 351 -17.28 0.03 9.00
C PRO A 351 -17.14 -0.84 7.75
N LEU A 352 -16.75 -0.22 6.63
CA LEU A 352 -16.56 -0.95 5.40
C LEU A 352 -15.33 -1.81 5.59
N THR A 353 -15.55 -3.12 5.72
CA THR A 353 -14.50 -4.11 5.69
C THR A 353 -14.50 -4.79 4.35
N ASN A 354 -13.38 -4.71 3.66
CA ASN A 354 -13.10 -5.52 2.48
C ASN A 354 -12.05 -6.53 2.90
N THR A 355 -12.45 -7.79 3.02
CA THR A 355 -11.55 -8.90 3.38
C THR A 355 -11.55 -9.89 2.25
N SER A 356 -10.36 -10.35 1.87
CA SER A 356 -10.22 -11.42 0.88
C SER A 356 -9.31 -12.50 1.42
N ILE A 357 -9.77 -13.75 1.29
CA ILE A 357 -8.99 -14.96 1.52
C ILE A 357 -8.54 -15.47 0.16
N VAL A 358 -7.22 -15.57 0.00
CA VAL A 358 -6.55 -16.08 -1.18
C VAL A 358 -6.03 -17.49 -0.85
N GLN A 359 -6.46 -18.47 -1.65
CA GLN A 359 -6.07 -19.86 -1.53
C GLN A 359 -5.38 -20.29 -2.83
N PHE A 360 -4.27 -21.02 -2.70
CA PHE A 360 -3.59 -21.65 -3.84
C PHE A 360 -3.86 -23.16 -3.81
N SER A 361 -4.23 -23.75 -4.94
CA SER A 361 -4.35 -25.21 -5.04
C SER A 361 -2.99 -25.84 -5.33
N GLY A 362 -2.56 -26.79 -4.49
CA GLY A 362 -1.26 -27.43 -4.66
C GLY A 362 -0.08 -26.52 -4.28
N ALA A 363 1.12 -26.90 -4.72
CA ALA A 363 2.34 -26.14 -4.45
C ALA A 363 2.55 -24.97 -5.44
N SER A 364 1.81 -24.93 -6.57
CA SER A 364 1.97 -23.91 -7.61
C SER A 364 1.06 -22.69 -7.46
N GLN A 365 1.52 -21.50 -7.89
CA GLN A 365 0.74 -20.26 -7.92
C GLN A 365 -0.27 -20.21 -9.09
N ASP A 366 -0.36 -21.27 -9.88
CA ASP A 366 -1.10 -21.31 -11.16
C ASP A 366 -2.61 -21.28 -11.01
N ASN A 367 -3.10 -21.67 -9.84
CA ASN A 367 -4.51 -21.85 -9.54
C ASN A 367 -4.84 -21.15 -8.23
N MET A 368 -5.02 -19.83 -8.31
CA MET A 368 -5.46 -19.01 -7.20
C MET A 368 -6.99 -18.95 -7.17
N THR A 369 -7.57 -19.31 -6.03
CA THR A 369 -8.99 -19.09 -5.71
C THR A 369 -9.08 -17.95 -4.70
N VAL A 370 -9.97 -17.00 -4.95
CA VAL A 370 -10.19 -15.86 -4.06
C VAL A 370 -11.63 -15.92 -3.57
N THR A 371 -11.80 -15.86 -2.25
CA THR A 371 -13.10 -15.61 -1.62
C THR A 371 -13.08 -14.25 -0.95
N THR A 372 -13.97 -13.37 -1.39
CA THR A 372 -14.06 -12.00 -0.89
C THR A 372 -15.30 -11.83 -0.03
N PHE A 373 -15.11 -11.22 1.13
CA PHE A 373 -16.11 -10.92 2.13
C PHE A 373 -16.29 -9.41 2.19
N GLN A 374 -17.47 -8.96 1.77
CA GLN A 374 -17.85 -7.55 1.72
C GLN A 374 -19.29 -7.38 2.18
N GLY A 375 -19.55 -6.26 2.87
CA GLY A 375 -20.85 -6.05 3.52
C GLY A 375 -21.06 -7.02 4.68
N ASP A 376 -22.17 -6.83 5.41
CA ASP A 376 -22.68 -7.64 6.53
C ASP A 376 -21.77 -7.93 7.75
N GLY A 377 -20.49 -7.56 7.70
CA GLY A 377 -19.55 -7.83 8.76
C GLY A 377 -19.59 -6.83 9.92
N THR A 378 -19.08 -7.26 11.07
CA THR A 378 -18.90 -6.43 12.27
C THR A 378 -17.43 -6.30 12.63
N VAL A 379 -17.04 -5.14 13.16
CA VAL A 379 -15.68 -4.87 13.65
C VAL A 379 -15.73 -4.42 15.09
N GLU A 380 -15.07 -5.17 15.96
CA GLU A 380 -14.81 -4.77 17.34
C GLU A 380 -13.32 -4.42 17.48
N LYS A 381 -13.02 -3.27 18.10
CA LYS A 381 -11.65 -2.83 18.38
C LYS A 381 -11.46 -2.69 19.89
N SER A 382 -10.35 -3.22 20.42
CA SER A 382 -10.02 -3.18 21.84
C SER A 382 -8.52 -3.02 22.08
N GLY A 383 -8.10 -3.02 23.35
CA GLY A 383 -6.70 -2.92 23.74
C GLY A 383 -6.07 -1.60 23.31
N TRP A 384 -6.71 -0.47 23.58
CA TRP A 384 -6.25 0.83 23.09
C TRP A 384 -4.95 1.27 23.74
N THR A 385 -3.97 1.62 22.91
CA THR A 385 -2.69 2.21 23.32
C THR A 385 -2.65 3.67 22.87
N GLN A 386 -2.27 4.56 23.77
CA GLN A 386 -2.05 5.96 23.43
C GLN A 386 -0.59 6.17 23.01
N VAL A 387 -0.39 6.76 21.85
CA VAL A 387 0.93 7.17 21.35
C VAL A 387 0.85 8.63 20.96
N TYR A 388 1.64 9.47 21.66
CA TYR A 388 1.48 10.92 21.64
C TYR A 388 0.04 11.35 21.96
N CYS A 389 -0.65 12.05 21.06
CA CYS A 389 -2.04 12.48 21.20
C CYS A 389 -3.07 11.55 20.53
N ASN A 390 -2.63 10.40 20.01
CA ASN A 390 -3.46 9.49 19.21
C ASN A 390 -3.70 8.15 19.90
N TRP A 391 -4.90 7.60 19.75
CA TRP A 391 -5.26 6.27 20.26
C TRP A 391 -5.31 5.24 19.15
N TYR A 392 -4.64 4.11 19.38
CA TYR A 392 -4.54 3.01 18.43
C TYR A 392 -5.04 1.73 19.10
N ALA A 393 -5.96 1.03 18.45
CA ALA A 393 -6.35 -0.29 18.91
C ALA A 393 -5.15 -1.24 18.79
N SER A 394 -5.00 -2.19 19.70
CA SER A 394 -4.05 -3.29 19.57
C SER A 394 -4.74 -4.63 19.32
N GLN A 395 -6.07 -4.65 19.36
CA GLN A 395 -6.87 -5.86 19.15
C GLN A 395 -8.04 -5.57 18.23
N TRP A 396 -8.36 -6.53 17.37
CA TRP A 396 -9.50 -6.49 16.48
C TRP A 396 -10.20 -7.84 16.47
N LYS A 397 -11.53 -7.81 16.41
CA LYS A 397 -12.35 -8.97 16.06
C LYS A 397 -13.22 -8.59 14.88
N LEU A 398 -12.99 -9.26 13.76
CA LEU A 398 -13.72 -9.07 12.52
C LEU A 398 -14.59 -10.31 12.31
N ASN A 399 -15.87 -10.12 12.03
CA ASN A 399 -16.83 -11.21 11.85
C ASN A 399 -17.68 -10.94 10.62
N TRP A 400 -17.96 -11.97 9.80
CA TRP A 400 -18.88 -11.92 8.67
C TRP A 400 -19.95 -12.99 8.82
N ASN A 401 -21.19 -12.64 8.48
CA ASN A 401 -22.31 -13.57 8.63
C ASN A 401 -22.23 -14.68 7.58
N HIS A 402 -21.80 -14.35 6.36
CA HIS A 402 -21.58 -15.33 5.30
C HIS A 402 -20.21 -16.02 5.44
N GLY A 403 -20.19 -17.33 5.18
CA GLY A 403 -18.97 -18.14 5.24
C GLY A 403 -18.36 -18.33 6.62
N GLY A 404 -19.06 -17.90 7.69
CA GLY A 404 -18.65 -18.11 9.08
C GLY A 404 -17.28 -17.51 9.44
N LEU A 405 -16.84 -16.48 8.70
CA LEU A 405 -15.49 -15.94 8.84
C LEU A 405 -15.38 -15.09 10.12
N VAL A 406 -14.51 -15.51 11.02
CA VAL A 406 -14.09 -14.77 12.21
C VAL A 406 -12.57 -14.62 12.21
N ILE A 407 -12.09 -13.39 12.30
CA ILE A 407 -10.67 -13.05 12.42
C ILE A 407 -10.46 -12.31 13.74
N GLU A 408 -9.66 -12.89 14.63
CA GLU A 408 -9.23 -12.28 15.90
C GLU A 408 -7.75 -11.92 15.78
N LEU A 409 -7.43 -10.63 15.88
CA LEU A 409 -6.09 -10.07 15.75
C LEU A 409 -5.67 -9.48 17.09
N THR A 410 -4.45 -9.77 17.54
CA THR A 410 -3.85 -9.15 18.74
C THR A 410 -2.43 -8.77 18.44
N LEU A 411 -2.10 -7.49 18.51
CA LEU A 411 -0.73 -7.03 18.35
C LEU A 411 0.09 -7.34 19.60
N THR A 412 1.23 -7.96 19.40
CA THR A 412 2.24 -8.26 20.41
C THR A 412 3.28 -7.15 20.51
N GLY A 413 3.38 -6.32 19.45
CA GLY A 413 4.22 -5.13 19.41
C GLY A 413 3.56 -4.06 18.55
N GLN A 414 3.64 -2.81 19.01
CA GLN A 414 3.13 -1.64 18.31
C GLN A 414 4.17 -0.52 18.38
N GLN A 415 4.46 0.10 17.24
CA GLN A 415 5.44 1.16 17.17
C GLN A 415 4.94 2.31 16.29
N PRO A 416 5.07 3.57 16.76
CA PRO A 416 4.84 4.72 15.92
C PRO A 416 5.92 4.81 14.86
N LEU A 417 5.48 5.03 13.63
CA LEU A 417 6.33 5.46 12.54
C LEU A 417 6.55 6.98 12.66
N PRO A 418 7.71 7.51 12.20
CA PRO A 418 8.00 8.93 12.27
C PRO A 418 6.94 9.84 11.62
N THR A 419 6.17 9.30 10.68
CA THR A 419 5.08 9.98 9.98
C THR A 419 3.75 10.05 10.76
N GLY A 420 3.75 9.59 12.02
CA GLY A 420 2.55 9.56 12.87
C GLY A 420 1.60 8.38 12.60
N ARG A 421 2.01 7.41 11.77
CA ARG A 421 1.28 6.14 11.53
C ARG A 421 1.70 5.09 12.54
N MET A 422 0.90 4.04 12.73
CA MET A 422 1.29 2.88 13.55
C MET A 422 1.57 1.68 12.68
N LYS A 423 2.63 0.96 13.01
CA LYS A 423 2.88 -0.41 12.57
C LYS A 423 2.81 -1.33 13.79
N GLY A 424 2.34 -2.55 13.61
CA GLY A 424 2.53 -3.58 14.62
C GLY A 424 2.69 -4.96 14.03
N THR A 425 3.26 -5.86 14.82
CA THR A 425 3.13 -7.29 14.63
C THR A 425 2.29 -7.90 15.73
N GLY A 426 1.64 -9.01 15.43
CA GLY A 426 0.68 -9.61 16.34
C GLY A 426 0.54 -11.09 16.17
N THR A 427 -0.52 -11.67 16.72
CA THR A 427 -1.04 -12.99 16.43
C THR A 427 -2.40 -12.86 15.76
N VAL A 428 -2.76 -13.85 14.96
CA VAL A 428 -4.08 -14.01 14.36
C VAL A 428 -4.64 -15.39 14.68
N VAL A 429 -5.95 -15.42 14.96
CA VAL A 429 -6.77 -16.62 14.91
C VAL A 429 -7.85 -16.42 13.84
N VAL A 430 -7.93 -17.33 12.88
CA VAL A 430 -8.94 -17.32 11.81
C VAL A 430 -9.83 -18.54 11.95
N ARG A 431 -11.14 -18.35 11.86
CA ARG A 431 -12.16 -19.40 11.76
C ARG A 431 -13.02 -19.12 10.54
N HIS A 432 -13.37 -20.13 9.76
CA HIS A 432 -14.22 -19.98 8.59
C HIS A 432 -14.86 -21.32 8.22
N ASP A 433 -15.91 -21.28 7.42
CA ASP A 433 -16.60 -22.45 6.86
C ASP A 433 -16.17 -22.76 5.41
N LEU A 434 -15.19 -22.02 4.87
CA LEU A 434 -14.66 -22.28 3.53
C LEU A 434 -14.05 -23.70 3.42
N PRO A 435 -14.15 -24.33 2.23
CA PRO A 435 -13.50 -25.61 1.97
C PRO A 435 -11.99 -25.54 2.24
N ALA A 436 -11.44 -26.63 2.76
CA ALA A 436 -10.00 -26.77 2.83
C ALA A 436 -9.41 -26.74 1.41
N PRO A 437 -8.25 -26.08 1.20
CA PRO A 437 -7.57 -26.15 -0.08
C PRO A 437 -7.27 -27.61 -0.44
N ALA A 438 -7.42 -27.97 -1.71
CA ALA A 438 -7.07 -29.31 -2.17
C ALA A 438 -5.57 -29.56 -1.93
N LEU A 439 -5.26 -30.47 -1.00
CA LEU A 439 -3.88 -30.88 -0.75
C LEU A 439 -3.32 -31.55 -2.02
N PRO A 440 -2.01 -31.39 -2.31
CA PRO A 440 -1.38 -32.13 -3.39
C PRO A 440 -1.64 -33.63 -3.20
N GLN A 441 -2.17 -34.31 -4.22
CA GLN A 441 -2.11 -35.76 -4.25
C GLN A 441 -0.63 -36.15 -4.31
N ALA A 442 -0.13 -36.80 -3.26
CA ALA A 442 1.21 -37.36 -3.28
C ALA A 442 1.30 -38.44 -4.37
N SER A 443 1.83 -38.09 -5.53
CA SER A 443 2.24 -39.06 -6.54
C SER A 443 3.53 -39.73 -6.06
N GLY A 444 3.42 -40.80 -5.29
CA GLY A 444 4.59 -41.56 -4.86
C GLY A 444 4.22 -42.63 -3.85
N SER A 445 4.19 -43.88 -4.30
CA SER A 445 4.12 -45.05 -3.44
C SER A 445 5.40 -45.17 -2.61
N SER A 446 5.38 -44.69 -1.38
CA SER A 446 6.22 -45.26 -0.32
C SER A 446 5.35 -45.45 0.92
N ARG A 447 5.27 -46.71 1.35
CA ARG A 447 4.69 -47.07 2.63
C ARG A 447 5.61 -46.49 3.70
N ASP A 448 5.18 -45.42 4.34
CA ASP A 448 5.61 -45.17 5.70
C ASP A 448 4.42 -44.85 6.58
N ARG A 449 4.20 -45.72 7.58
CA ARG A 449 3.06 -45.66 8.47
C ARG A 449 3.32 -44.57 9.51
N SER A 450 2.58 -43.48 9.43
CA SER A 450 2.14 -42.78 10.64
C SER A 450 0.64 -42.58 10.55
N SER A 451 -0.04 -43.05 11.59
CA SER A 451 -1.45 -43.37 11.68
C SER A 451 -2.38 -42.19 11.44
N CYS A 452 -3.22 -42.30 10.41
CA CYS A 452 -4.42 -41.50 10.23
C CYS A 452 -5.64 -42.35 10.64
N THR A 453 -6.47 -41.86 11.56
CA THR A 453 -7.80 -42.43 11.83
C THR A 453 -8.83 -41.33 11.58
N LEU A 454 -9.82 -41.66 10.74
CA LEU A 454 -10.93 -40.84 10.30
C LEU A 454 -11.81 -40.30 11.45
N GLY A 455 -12.37 -39.11 11.24
CA GLY A 455 -13.64 -38.68 11.82
C GLY A 455 -13.55 -37.69 12.98
N CYS A 456 -13.37 -36.39 12.70
CA CYS A 456 -13.74 -35.30 13.61
C CYS A 456 -13.76 -33.95 12.86
N PRO A 457 -14.72 -33.03 13.13
CA PRO A 457 -14.70 -31.69 12.55
C PRO A 457 -13.49 -30.94 13.11
N LEU A 458 -12.51 -30.64 12.26
CA LEU A 458 -11.27 -29.97 12.66
C LEU A 458 -11.56 -28.50 12.99
N ARG A 459 -11.89 -28.23 14.26
CA ARG A 459 -11.70 -26.91 14.88
C ARG A 459 -10.21 -26.62 14.93
N GLY A 460 -9.67 -25.97 13.89
CA GLY A 460 -8.30 -25.50 13.87
C GLY A 460 -8.11 -24.33 14.86
N ARG A 461 -7.23 -24.50 15.84
CA ARG A 461 -6.56 -23.39 16.54
C ARG A 461 -5.19 -23.24 15.86
N SER A 462 -4.99 -22.15 15.14
CA SER A 462 -3.69 -21.80 14.56
C SER A 462 -3.19 -20.54 15.24
N ALA A 463 -1.91 -20.51 15.61
CA ALA A 463 -1.27 -19.37 16.25
C ALA A 463 -0.18 -18.84 15.31
N VAL A 464 -0.43 -17.75 14.59
CA VAL A 464 0.56 -17.17 13.65
C VAL A 464 0.55 -15.66 13.68
N ARG A 465 1.73 -15.08 13.39
CA ARG A 465 2.01 -13.67 13.59
C ARG A 465 1.67 -12.76 12.42
N THR A 466 1.07 -11.60 12.71
CA THR A 466 0.62 -10.58 11.74
C THR A 466 1.66 -9.48 11.56
N ALA A 467 1.62 -8.74 10.45
CA ALA A 467 2.07 -7.35 10.42
C ALA A 467 0.94 -6.48 9.85
N GLY A 468 0.66 -5.36 10.51
CA GLY A 468 -0.43 -4.45 10.12
C GLY A 468 -0.02 -3.00 10.29
N ARG A 469 -0.72 -2.10 9.57
CA ARG A 469 -0.49 -0.66 9.60
C ARG A 469 -1.82 0.08 9.78
N GLY A 470 -1.85 1.03 10.71
CA GLY A 470 -2.97 1.94 10.93
C GLY A 470 -2.56 3.39 10.72
N ARG A 471 -3.41 4.20 10.07
CA ARG A 471 -3.27 5.67 10.01
C ARG A 471 -4.40 6.31 10.85
N ARG A 472 -4.14 7.41 11.55
CA ARG A 472 -5.17 8.31 12.09
C ARG A 472 -5.23 9.60 11.28
#